data_AF-A0A965JKC8-F1
#
_entry.id   AF-A0A965JKC8-F1
#
_cell.length_a   1.000
_cell.length_b   1.000
_cell.length_c   1.000
_cell.angle_alpha   90.00
_cell.angle_beta   90.00
_cell.angle_gamma   90.00
#
_symmetry.space_group_name_H-M   'P 1'
#
loop_
_entity.id
_entity.type
_entity.pdbx_description
1 polymer ?
#
loop_
_entity_poly.entity_id
_entity_poly.type
_entity_poly.pdbx_seq_one_letter_code
_entity_poly.pdbx_strand_id
1 'polypeptide(L)'
;MGLARGALAAKFQARESPRAHRAARALERPKGQAACGRLRGIPPLGTTDQFEVGRTVTQVSVVLPTFNRAAWLPHAIDSVLHQRFQDFELIVVDDGSSDDTPEVLKRYGDALKWVTQPNAGVSCARNRGISMARGDWLAFIDSDDEW
;
A
#
# COMPACT_ATOMS: atom_id res chain seq x y z
N MET A 1 -14.77 -49.56 -48.87
CA MET A 1 -13.70 -48.56 -48.64
C MET A 1 -14.41 -47.25 -48.28
N GLY A 2 -14.73 -46.98 -47.02
CA GLY A 2 -13.86 -46.32 -46.02
C GLY A 2 -13.72 -44.83 -46.41
N LEU A 3 -14.25 -43.82 -45.70
CA LEU A 3 -14.20 -43.48 -44.27
C LEU A 3 -15.36 -42.48 -43.97
N ALA A 4 -16.22 -42.79 -43.00
CA ALA A 4 -16.32 -42.18 -41.67
C ALA A 4 -16.80 -40.71 -41.61
N ARG A 5 -18.11 -40.55 -41.32
CA ARG A 5 -18.71 -39.37 -40.71
C ARG A 5 -18.22 -39.24 -39.26
N GLY A 6 -17.79 -38.06 -38.84
CA GLY A 6 -17.42 -37.78 -37.45
C GLY A 6 -17.55 -36.31 -37.10
N ALA A 7 -18.73 -35.92 -36.61
CA ALA A 7 -18.93 -34.64 -35.93
C ALA A 7 -18.33 -34.75 -34.52
N LEU A 8 -17.20 -34.06 -34.27
CA LEU A 8 -16.59 -34.01 -32.95
C LEU A 8 -17.18 -32.83 -32.17
N ALA A 9 -18.25 -33.09 -31.44
CA ALA A 9 -18.74 -32.18 -30.41
C ALA A 9 -17.75 -32.21 -29.23
N ALA A 10 -16.96 -31.14 -29.08
CA ALA A 10 -16.13 -30.95 -27.89
C ALA A 10 -17.05 -30.73 -26.68
N LYS A 11 -17.14 -31.76 -25.83
CA LYS A 11 -17.81 -31.68 -24.53
C LYS A 11 -17.02 -30.75 -23.63
N PHE A 12 -17.56 -29.55 -23.39
CA PHE A 12 -17.13 -28.64 -22.34
C PHE A 12 -17.47 -29.27 -20.98
N GLN A 13 -16.53 -29.98 -20.37
CA GLN A 13 -16.66 -30.43 -18.99
C GLN A 13 -16.21 -29.30 -18.07
N ALA A 14 -17.17 -28.50 -17.61
CA ALA A 14 -16.99 -27.66 -16.44
C ALA A 14 -16.67 -28.59 -15.25
N ARG A 15 -15.42 -28.57 -14.78
CA ARG A 15 -15.07 -29.18 -13.50
C ARG A 15 -15.59 -28.24 -12.42
N GLU A 16 -16.67 -28.63 -11.78
CA GLU A 16 -17.14 -28.00 -10.55
C GLU A 16 -16.05 -28.14 -9.48
N SER A 17 -15.51 -27.01 -9.03
CA SER A 17 -14.63 -26.98 -7.86
C SER A 17 -15.51 -27.03 -6.60
N PRO A 18 -15.24 -27.93 -5.64
CA PRO A 18 -15.99 -27.93 -4.39
C PRO A 18 -15.64 -26.67 -3.59
N ARG A 19 -16.57 -25.71 -3.56
CA ARG A 19 -16.61 -24.64 -2.56
C ARG A 19 -16.66 -25.27 -1.17
N ALA A 20 -15.52 -25.40 -0.52
CA ALA A 20 -15.45 -25.73 0.90
C ALA A 20 -15.89 -24.50 1.70
N HIS A 21 -17.20 -24.40 1.98
CA HIS A 21 -17.72 -23.57 3.06
C HIS A 21 -17.19 -24.13 4.39
N ARG A 22 -16.06 -23.58 4.86
CA ARG A 22 -15.60 -23.83 6.22
C ARG A 22 -16.44 -22.96 7.15
N ALA A 23 -17.42 -23.59 7.81
CA ALA A 23 -18.25 -22.98 8.83
C ALA A 23 -17.38 -22.34 9.92
N ALA A 24 -17.50 -21.02 10.10
CA ALA A 24 -16.95 -20.33 11.25
C ALA A 24 -17.74 -20.80 12.49
N ARG A 25 -17.11 -21.63 13.32
CA ARG A 25 -17.66 -22.02 14.61
C ARG A 25 -17.63 -20.79 15.51
N ALA A 26 -18.80 -20.20 15.76
CA ALA A 26 -18.97 -19.08 16.67
C ALA A 26 -18.47 -19.50 18.07
N LEU A 27 -17.38 -18.91 18.51
CA LEU A 27 -16.97 -18.96 19.91
C LEU A 27 -17.94 -18.07 20.69
N GLU A 28 -18.76 -18.68 21.53
CA GLU A 28 -19.67 -17.99 22.42
C GLU A 28 -18.88 -17.06 23.34
N ARG A 29 -19.16 -15.75 23.25
CA ARG A 29 -18.63 -14.75 24.18
C ARG A 29 -19.43 -14.82 25.48
N PRO A 30 -18.81 -14.98 26.66
CA PRO A 30 -19.54 -14.97 27.92
C PRO A 30 -20.18 -13.59 28.15
N LYS A 31 -21.48 -13.58 28.45
CA LYS A 31 -22.22 -12.40 28.93
C LYS A 31 -21.77 -12.11 30.37
N GLY A 32 -20.71 -11.30 30.50
CA GLY A 32 -20.26 -10.72 31.76
C GLY A 32 -20.46 -9.20 31.73
N GLN A 33 -21.37 -8.72 32.57
CA GLN A 33 -21.57 -7.31 32.87
C GLN A 33 -20.27 -6.66 33.36
N ALA A 34 -19.87 -5.57 32.72
CA ALA A 34 -19.24 -4.46 33.41
C ALA A 34 -19.66 -3.16 32.69
N ALA A 35 -20.18 -2.24 33.48
CA ALA A 35 -20.79 -0.99 33.09
C ALA A 35 -19.93 -0.17 32.11
N CYS A 36 -20.60 0.48 31.15
CA CYS A 36 -20.10 1.68 30.49
C CYS A 36 -19.89 2.74 31.57
N GLY A 37 -18.70 2.73 32.17
CA GLY A 37 -18.24 3.77 33.06
C GLY A 37 -18.17 5.06 32.24
N ARG A 38 -19.02 6.02 32.60
CA ARG A 38 -18.94 7.40 32.14
C ARG A 38 -17.50 7.87 32.31
N LEU A 39 -16.74 8.00 31.22
CA LEU A 39 -15.40 8.58 31.24
C LEU A 39 -15.53 10.01 31.76
N ARG A 40 -15.28 10.21 33.05
CA ARG A 40 -15.09 11.55 33.62
C ARG A 40 -13.75 12.04 33.09
N GLY A 41 -13.76 13.19 32.41
CA GLY A 41 -12.54 13.86 31.95
C GLY A 41 -12.40 14.02 30.44
N ILE A 42 -13.49 14.17 29.68
CA ILE A 42 -13.39 14.74 28.33
C ILE A 42 -13.10 16.24 28.52
N PRO A 43 -11.91 16.76 28.17
CA PRO A 43 -11.68 18.20 28.19
C PRO A 43 -12.61 18.88 27.17
N PRO A 44 -13.06 20.11 27.42
CA PRO A 44 -13.96 20.81 26.51
C PRO A 44 -13.33 20.92 25.11
N LEU A 45 -14.13 20.59 24.09
CA LEU A 45 -13.81 20.87 22.69
C LEU A 45 -13.78 22.39 22.52
N GLY A 46 -12.59 22.97 22.69
CA GLY A 46 -12.42 24.42 22.67
C GLY A 46 -11.25 24.89 23.52
N THR A 47 -10.04 24.47 23.16
CA THR A 47 -8.86 25.29 23.43
C THR A 47 -8.12 25.33 22.10
N THR A 48 -8.04 26.52 21.50
CA THR A 48 -7.17 26.79 20.35
C THR A 48 -5.81 26.22 20.67
N ASP A 49 -5.45 25.15 19.95
CA ASP A 49 -4.11 24.62 20.02
C ASP A 49 -3.17 25.76 19.63
N GLN A 50 -2.35 26.16 20.58
CA GLN A 50 -1.28 27.07 20.28
C GLN A 50 -0.33 26.28 19.41
N PHE A 51 -0.27 26.63 18.13
CA PHE A 51 0.67 26.05 17.19
C PHE A 51 2.09 26.29 17.71
N GLU A 52 2.64 25.34 18.47
CA GLU A 52 4.05 25.29 18.80
C GLU A 52 4.81 24.98 17.50
N VAL A 53 5.30 26.04 16.87
CA VAL A 53 6.26 25.98 15.76
C VAL A 53 7.59 25.48 16.34
N GLY A 54 7.72 24.16 16.43
CA GLY A 54 8.86 23.52 17.10
C GLY A 54 9.23 22.13 16.60
N ARG A 55 8.63 21.64 15.51
CA ARG A 55 9.04 20.39 14.86
C ARG A 55 9.35 20.66 13.39
N THR A 56 10.62 20.51 13.02
CA THR A 56 11.08 20.45 11.62
C THR A 56 10.70 19.09 11.02
N VAL A 57 9.45 18.71 11.16
CA VAL A 57 8.89 17.49 10.59
C VAL A 57 8.35 17.88 9.23
N THR A 58 8.72 17.12 8.20
CA THR A 58 8.21 17.32 6.82
C THR A 58 6.69 17.29 6.84
N GLN A 59 6.00 18.23 6.18
CA GLN A 59 4.54 18.26 6.25
C GLN A 59 3.87 17.03 5.60
N VAL A 60 4.41 16.53 4.48
CA VAL A 60 3.80 15.43 3.73
C VAL A 60 4.79 14.29 3.52
N SER A 61 4.37 13.05 3.80
CA SER A 61 5.09 11.84 3.38
C SER A 61 4.37 11.21 2.19
N VAL A 62 5.03 11.17 1.05
CA VAL A 62 4.54 10.50 -0.17
C VAL A 62 5.07 9.07 -0.18
N VAL A 63 4.18 8.09 -0.26
CA VAL A 63 4.52 6.66 -0.28
C VAL A 63 4.25 6.09 -1.68
N LEU A 64 5.29 5.53 -2.29
CA LEU A 64 5.27 4.95 -3.63
C LEU A 64 5.68 3.48 -3.55
N PRO A 65 4.75 2.51 -3.59
CA PRO A 65 5.08 1.11 -3.71
C PRO A 65 5.47 0.77 -5.16
N THR A 66 6.49 -0.07 -5.35
CA THR A 66 6.93 -0.50 -6.68
C THR A 66 7.32 -1.98 -6.71
N PHE A 67 7.11 -2.63 -7.86
CA PHE A 67 7.54 -4.01 -8.12
C PHE A 67 7.71 -4.21 -9.63
N ASN A 68 8.94 -4.45 -10.08
CA ASN A 68 9.31 -4.64 -11.49
C ASN A 68 8.84 -3.50 -12.41
N ARG A 69 9.26 -2.27 -12.11
CA ARG A 69 8.82 -1.05 -12.83
C ARG A 69 9.98 -0.16 -13.28
N ALA A 70 11.16 -0.71 -13.55
CA ALA A 70 12.35 0.09 -13.91
C ALA A 70 12.10 1.11 -15.04
N ALA A 71 11.24 0.77 -16.01
CA ALA A 71 10.92 1.63 -17.15
C ALA A 71 9.99 2.81 -16.82
N TRP A 72 9.08 2.66 -15.85
CA TRP A 72 8.03 3.65 -15.55
C TRP A 72 8.30 4.41 -14.27
N LEU A 73 8.97 3.78 -13.32
CA LEU A 73 9.27 4.35 -12.01
C LEU A 73 9.93 5.73 -12.05
N PRO A 74 10.85 6.06 -13.00
CA PRO A 74 11.41 7.41 -13.07
C PRO A 74 10.35 8.49 -13.27
N HIS A 75 9.31 8.22 -14.06
CA HIS A 75 8.24 9.17 -14.34
C HIS A 75 7.46 9.54 -13.07
N ALA A 76 7.04 8.53 -12.30
CA ALA A 76 6.32 8.74 -11.05
C ALA A 76 7.18 9.43 -9.97
N ILE A 77 8.48 9.09 -9.89
CA ILE A 77 9.39 9.75 -8.96
C ILE A 77 9.60 11.21 -9.36
N ASP A 78 9.90 11.46 -10.63
CA ASP A 78 10.18 12.79 -11.14
C ASP A 78 8.96 13.70 -11.00
N SER A 79 7.74 13.19 -11.23
CA SER A 79 6.52 14.00 -11.07
C SER A 79 6.34 14.50 -9.63
N VAL A 80 6.68 13.67 -8.63
CA VAL A 80 6.65 14.07 -7.22
C VAL A 80 7.80 15.03 -6.89
N LEU A 81 9.02 14.76 -7.35
CA LEU A 81 10.18 15.60 -7.06
C LEU A 81 10.06 17.01 -7.66
N HIS A 82 9.35 17.16 -8.77
CA HIS A 82 9.12 18.45 -9.44
C HIS A 82 7.87 19.21 -8.96
N GLN A 83 7.21 18.75 -7.89
CA GLN A 83 6.07 19.47 -7.31
C GLN A 83 6.43 20.88 -6.85
N ARG A 84 5.51 21.83 -6.92
CA ARG A 84 5.79 23.22 -6.45
C ARG A 84 5.89 23.31 -4.92
N PHE A 85 5.19 22.43 -4.21
CA PHE A 85 5.29 22.28 -2.77
C PHE A 85 6.50 21.41 -2.45
N GLN A 86 7.38 21.85 -1.54
CA GLN A 86 8.70 21.25 -1.33
C GLN A 86 8.91 20.70 0.09
N ASP A 87 7.96 20.92 1.00
CA ASP A 87 8.05 20.42 2.38
C ASP A 87 7.45 19.01 2.50
N PHE A 88 8.10 18.07 1.81
CA PHE A 88 7.70 16.67 1.77
C PHE A 88 8.91 15.73 1.84
N GLU A 89 8.64 14.46 2.12
CA GLU A 89 9.57 13.36 1.87
C GLU A 89 8.93 12.34 0.91
N LEU A 90 9.72 11.78 0.00
CA LEU A 90 9.31 10.68 -0.87
C LEU A 90 9.91 9.37 -0.35
N ILE A 91 9.05 8.38 -0.10
CA ILE A 91 9.40 7.05 0.38
C ILE A 91 8.98 6.02 -0.67
N VAL A 92 9.98 5.40 -1.31
CA VAL A 92 9.75 4.33 -2.28
C VAL A 92 9.95 2.97 -1.61
N VAL A 93 8.97 2.07 -1.76
CA VAL A 93 9.07 0.70 -1.23
C VAL A 93 9.11 -0.27 -2.39
N ASP A 94 10.28 -0.85 -2.62
CA ASP A 94 10.48 -1.91 -3.60
C ASP A 94 10.07 -3.27 -3.00
N ASP A 95 9.00 -3.86 -3.52
CA ASP A 95 8.43 -5.12 -3.06
C ASP A 95 9.13 -6.33 -3.70
N GLY A 96 10.46 -6.29 -3.73
CA GLY A 96 11.31 -7.41 -4.13
C GLY A 96 11.48 -7.55 -5.64
N SER A 97 11.69 -6.43 -6.34
CA SER A 97 11.91 -6.44 -7.79
C SER A 97 13.10 -7.30 -8.21
N SER A 98 12.97 -7.90 -9.39
CA SER A 98 13.99 -8.71 -10.06
C SER A 98 14.51 -8.07 -11.36
N ASP A 99 13.96 -6.91 -11.74
CA ASP A 99 14.44 -6.09 -12.84
C ASP A 99 15.42 -5.00 -12.35
N ASP A 100 15.73 -4.03 -13.20
CA ASP A 100 16.65 -2.92 -12.89
C ASP A 100 16.06 -1.85 -11.94
N THR A 101 14.92 -2.12 -11.27
CA THR A 101 14.27 -1.17 -10.36
C THR A 101 15.22 -0.69 -9.23
N PRO A 102 16.00 -1.57 -8.56
CA PRO A 102 16.97 -1.12 -7.55
C PRO A 102 18.05 -0.20 -8.13
N GLU A 103 18.49 -0.43 -9.37
CA GLU A 103 19.47 0.38 -10.07
C GLU A 103 18.92 1.76 -10.42
N VAL A 104 17.63 1.85 -10.75
CA VAL A 104 16.93 3.12 -10.93
C VAL A 104 16.88 3.88 -9.60
N LEU A 105 16.44 3.23 -8.52
CA LEU A 105 16.34 3.87 -7.19
C LEU A 105 17.68 4.42 -6.68
N LYS A 106 18.78 3.68 -6.89
CA LYS A 106 20.14 4.13 -6.51
C LYS A 106 20.54 5.44 -7.19
N ARG A 107 20.05 5.74 -8.40
CA ARG A 107 20.41 6.96 -9.15
C ARG A 107 19.82 8.23 -8.52
N TYR A 108 18.73 8.11 -7.77
CA TYR A 108 18.09 9.24 -7.11
C TYR A 108 18.82 9.71 -5.84
N GLY A 109 19.75 8.91 -5.32
CA GLY A 109 20.57 9.29 -4.16
C GLY A 109 19.72 9.74 -2.98
N ASP A 110 20.04 10.93 -2.44
CA ASP A 110 19.38 11.49 -1.26
C ASP A 110 18.07 12.23 -1.57
N ALA A 111 17.64 12.30 -2.85
CA ALA A 111 16.38 12.96 -3.23
C ALA A 111 15.14 12.21 -2.72
N LEU A 112 15.28 10.92 -2.41
CA LEU A 112 14.22 10.08 -1.86
C LEU A 112 14.79 9.08 -0.85
N LYS A 113 13.91 8.53 -0.02
CA LYS A 113 14.21 7.37 0.81
C LYS A 113 13.64 6.13 0.14
N TRP A 114 14.38 5.03 0.17
CA TRP A 114 13.83 3.77 -0.33
C TRP A 114 14.23 2.58 0.54
N VAL A 115 13.44 1.53 0.44
CA VAL A 115 13.69 0.23 1.08
C VAL A 115 13.22 -0.88 0.17
N THR A 116 13.96 -1.99 0.15
CA THR A 116 13.51 -3.24 -0.48
C THR A 116 13.03 -4.21 0.59
N GLN A 117 11.97 -4.95 0.28
CA GLN A 117 11.46 -6.06 1.08
C GLN A 117 11.22 -7.29 0.19
N PRO A 118 11.12 -8.51 0.75
CA PRO A 118 10.60 -9.65 0.01
C PRO A 118 9.18 -9.38 -0.50
N ASN A 119 8.85 -9.86 -1.70
CA ASN A 119 7.54 -9.65 -2.30
C ASN A 119 6.41 -10.13 -1.37
N ALA A 120 5.57 -9.19 -0.92
CA ALA A 120 4.48 -9.41 0.01
C ALA A 120 3.17 -8.73 -0.44
N GLY A 121 3.17 -8.10 -1.62
CA GLY A 121 2.05 -7.39 -2.21
C GLY A 121 2.00 -5.92 -1.84
N VAL A 122 1.29 -5.15 -2.67
CA VAL A 122 1.21 -3.68 -2.60
C VAL A 122 0.74 -3.14 -1.25
N SER A 123 -0.19 -3.83 -0.57
CA SER A 123 -0.65 -3.42 0.76
C SER A 123 0.44 -3.51 1.81
N CYS A 124 1.25 -4.57 1.78
CA CYS A 124 2.40 -4.72 2.67
C CYS A 124 3.46 -3.64 2.39
N ALA A 125 3.74 -3.37 1.11
CA ALA A 125 4.65 -2.30 0.72
C ALA A 125 4.17 -0.91 1.19
N ARG A 126 2.89 -0.57 1.02
CA ARG A 126 2.32 0.69 1.54
C ARG A 126 2.41 0.76 3.06
N ASN A 127 2.05 -0.30 3.78
CA ASN A 127 2.17 -0.35 5.23
C ASN A 127 3.62 -0.13 5.70
N ARG A 128 4.59 -0.68 4.96
CA ARG A 128 6.02 -0.45 5.23
C ARG A 128 6.37 1.03 5.02
N GLY A 129 5.91 1.65 3.94
CA GLY A 129 6.11 3.08 3.68
C GLY A 129 5.51 3.97 4.77
N ILE A 130 4.27 3.67 5.20
CA ILE A 130 3.60 4.36 6.31
C ILE A 130 4.43 4.25 7.61
N SER A 131 5.02 3.08 7.90
CA SER A 131 5.86 2.93 9.10
C SER A 131 7.16 3.74 9.08
N MET A 132 7.60 4.16 7.89
CA MET A 132 8.79 4.99 7.69
C MET A 132 8.48 6.48 7.59
N ALA A 133 7.23 6.83 7.32
CA ALA A 133 6.74 8.19 7.21
C ALA A 133 6.88 8.96 8.51
N ARG A 134 7.31 10.21 8.39
CA ARG A 134 7.47 11.14 9.50
C ARG A 134 6.51 12.31 9.42
N GLY A 135 5.91 12.56 8.27
CA GLY A 135 5.08 13.73 8.05
C GLY A 135 3.68 13.64 8.65
N ASP A 136 3.08 14.82 8.81
CA ASP A 136 1.75 14.97 9.39
C ASP A 136 0.65 14.47 8.44
N TRP A 137 0.92 14.51 7.13
CA TRP A 137 0.03 14.04 6.08
C TRP A 137 0.66 12.89 5.29
N LEU A 138 -0.19 11.95 4.84
CA LEU A 138 0.19 10.84 3.97
C LEU A 138 -0.46 11.00 2.60
N ALA A 139 0.34 10.80 1.55
CA ALA A 139 -0.12 10.68 0.18
C ALA A 139 0.40 9.37 -0.44
N PHE A 140 -0.38 8.77 -1.34
CA PHE A 140 0.01 7.54 -2.03
C PHE A 140 -0.03 7.77 -3.52
N ILE A 141 1.07 7.47 -4.21
CA ILE A 141 1.16 7.50 -5.67
C ILE A 141 1.53 6.11 -6.16
N ASP A 142 0.90 5.65 -7.24
CA ASP A 142 1.24 4.37 -7.87
C ASP A 142 2.44 4.56 -8.81
N SER A 143 3.25 3.50 -8.96
CA SER A 143 4.52 3.53 -9.70
C SER A 143 4.39 3.76 -11.23
N ASP A 144 3.18 3.81 -11.74
CA ASP A 144 2.81 4.03 -13.13
C ASP A 144 1.89 5.25 -13.36
N ASP A 145 1.72 6.10 -12.34
CA ASP A 145 1.00 7.37 -12.42
C ASP A 145 1.94 8.58 -12.28
N GLU A 146 1.48 9.76 -12.73
CA GLU A 146 2.18 11.05 -12.60
C GLU A 146 1.22 12.11 -11.99
N TRP A 147 1.77 13.04 -11.18
CA TRP A 147 1.06 14.16 -10.52
C TRP A 147 1.67 15.52 -10.81
#